data_AF-A0A398CC53-F1
#
_entry.id   AF-A0A398CC53-F1
#
_cell.length_a   1.000
_cell.length_b   1.000
_cell.length_c   1.000
_cell.angle_alpha   90.00
_cell.angle_beta   90.00
_cell.angle_gamma   90.00
#
_symmetry.space_group_name_H-M   'P 1'
#
loop_
_entity.id
_entity.type
_entity.pdbx_description
1 polymer ?
#
loop_
_entity_poly.entity_id
_entity_poly.type
_entity_poly.pdbx_seq_one_letter_code
_entity_poly.pdbx_strand_id
1 'polypeptide(L)'
;MAGIEHTIVKRTREAKAMFEFVTQRATHALEHSRRMTTQLYTAVETGARQELAHAKQQTSAWLSELKLDAAYQLRVAAETSQRQLTDVQHLAQQQLHQAQRDVPALMNEIRAEASQSLRTAQVLSTAEWRYVSERVSTDLRQRQEAVTRTFDDIGARARRTLSDASTNAQALMREIAGQGPEKTLHRGFALVRDATGRVITSATALDTHITIDFRDGQRAAELKGRAQ
;
A
#
# COMPACT_ATOMS: atom_id res chain seq x y z
N MET A 1 62.23 95.21 96.32
CA MET A 1 61.24 94.19 95.91
C MET A 1 60.02 94.74 95.13
N ALA A 2 59.89 96.05 94.90
CA ALA A 2 58.71 96.63 94.20
C ALA A 2 58.68 96.51 92.65
N GLY A 3 59.78 96.14 91.98
CA GLY A 3 59.86 96.08 90.51
C GLY A 3 59.31 94.79 89.87
N ILE A 4 59.35 93.66 90.59
CA ILE A 4 58.91 92.36 90.08
C ILE A 4 57.38 92.24 90.13
N GLU A 5 56.73 92.72 91.20
CA GLU A 5 55.27 92.78 91.30
C GLU A 5 54.65 93.66 90.21
N HIS A 6 55.25 94.81 89.90
CA HIS A 6 54.78 95.66 88.82
C HIS A 6 54.90 94.97 87.44
N THR A 7 55.95 94.18 87.24
CA THR A 7 56.16 93.42 86.00
C THR A 7 55.19 92.24 85.88
N ILE A 8 54.88 91.54 86.98
CA ILE A 8 53.89 90.47 87.02
C ILE A 8 52.50 91.03 86.73
N VAL A 9 52.08 92.09 87.42
CA VAL A 9 50.77 92.73 87.18
C VAL A 9 50.65 93.24 85.74
N LYS A 10 51.72 93.80 85.17
CA LYS A 10 51.76 94.23 83.78
C LYS A 10 51.60 93.05 82.81
N ARG A 11 52.37 91.97 82.99
CA ARG A 11 52.27 90.76 82.14
C ARG A 11 50.94 90.04 82.30
N THR A 12 50.35 90.00 83.49
CA THR A 12 49.01 89.41 83.69
C THR A 12 47.93 90.24 83.00
N ARG A 13 48.05 91.58 83.00
CA ARG A 13 47.15 92.47 82.24
C ARG A 13 47.33 92.33 80.74
N GLU A 14 48.56 92.25 80.24
CA GLU A 14 48.87 92.01 78.83
C GLU A 14 48.37 90.64 78.37
N ALA A 15 48.57 89.58 79.17
CA ALA A 15 48.06 88.24 78.88
C ALA A 15 46.53 88.20 78.88
N LYS A 16 45.88 88.90 79.82
CA LYS A 16 44.42 89.05 79.84
C LYS A 16 43.91 89.79 78.59
N ALA A 17 44.55 90.90 78.22
CA ALA A 17 44.20 91.65 77.01
C ALA A 17 44.42 90.82 75.73
N MET A 18 45.51 90.05 75.66
CA MET A 18 45.74 89.13 74.53
C MET A 18 44.72 87.99 74.50
N PHE A 19 44.32 87.43 75.65
CA PHE A 19 43.29 86.41 75.72
C PHE A 19 41.91 86.95 75.32
N GLU A 20 41.55 88.15 75.78
CA GLU A 20 40.32 88.85 75.37
C GLU A 20 40.32 89.14 73.86
N PHE A 21 41.46 89.57 73.31
CA PHE A 21 41.61 89.78 71.87
C PHE A 21 41.46 88.47 71.05
N VAL A 22 42.09 87.37 71.50
CA VAL A 22 42.00 86.06 70.83
C VAL A 22 40.58 85.50 70.92
N THR A 23 39.94 85.59 72.08
CA THR A 23 38.55 85.12 72.26
C THR A 23 37.57 85.95 71.44
N GLN A 24 37.73 87.27 71.36
CA GLN A 24 36.92 88.13 70.50
C GLN A 24 37.15 87.83 69.01
N ARG A 25 38.40 87.58 68.59
CA ARG A 25 38.69 87.21 67.20
C ARG A 25 38.15 85.82 66.85
N ALA A 26 38.21 84.86 67.77
CA ALA A 26 37.68 83.51 67.59
C ALA A 26 36.15 83.51 67.50
N THR A 27 35.47 84.28 68.36
CA THR A 27 34.00 84.43 68.31
C THR A 27 33.56 85.07 67.01
N HIS A 28 34.21 86.15 66.56
CA HIS A 28 33.91 86.75 65.25
C HIS A 28 34.18 85.80 64.08
N ALA A 29 35.27 85.03 64.11
CA ALA A 29 35.57 84.05 63.08
C ALA A 29 34.52 82.92 63.03
N LEU A 30 34.05 82.43 64.19
CA LEU A 30 32.98 81.43 64.28
C LEU A 30 31.64 81.98 63.80
N GLU A 31 31.26 83.20 64.18
CA GLU A 31 30.04 83.85 63.71
C GLU A 31 30.07 84.12 62.21
N HIS A 32 31.23 84.50 61.68
CA HIS A 32 31.42 84.68 60.24
C HIS A 32 31.30 83.34 59.52
N SER A 33 31.99 82.30 59.98
CA SER A 33 31.91 80.94 59.41
C SER A 33 30.48 80.39 59.46
N ARG A 34 29.77 80.55 60.59
CA ARG A 34 28.37 80.11 60.73
C ARG A 34 27.44 80.82 59.74
N ARG A 35 27.62 82.14 59.55
CA ARG A 35 26.86 82.91 58.55
C ARG A 35 27.16 82.41 57.14
N MET A 36 28.44 82.21 56.81
CA MET A 36 28.86 81.66 55.51
C MET A 36 28.28 80.26 55.26
N THR A 37 28.32 79.34 56.22
CA THR A 37 27.74 78.00 56.07
C THR A 37 26.23 78.03 55.88
N THR A 38 25.52 78.93 56.58
CA THR A 38 24.06 79.09 56.42
C THR A 38 23.73 79.65 55.03
N GLN A 39 24.51 80.62 54.55
CA GLN A 39 24.37 81.16 53.19
C GLN A 39 24.66 80.11 52.12
N LEU A 40 25.72 79.32 52.27
CA LEU A 40 26.02 78.23 51.35
C LEU A 40 24.94 77.15 51.36
N TYR A 41 24.46 76.75 52.54
CA TYR A 41 23.39 75.76 52.66
C TYR A 41 22.11 76.24 51.96
N THR A 42 21.68 77.48 52.21
CA THR A 42 20.48 78.05 51.57
C THR A 42 20.65 78.21 50.06
N ALA A 43 21.85 78.57 49.59
CA ALA A 43 22.15 78.62 48.16
C ALA A 43 22.07 77.23 47.51
N VAL A 44 22.65 76.20 48.15
CA VAL A 44 22.59 74.81 47.66
C VAL A 44 21.16 74.28 47.68
N GLU A 45 20.39 74.51 48.74
CA GLU A 45 19.00 74.08 48.85
C GLU A 45 18.12 74.73 47.77
N THR A 46 18.32 76.04 47.54
CA THR A 46 17.59 76.78 46.51
C THR A 46 17.96 76.30 45.11
N GLY A 47 19.27 76.12 44.83
CA GLY A 47 19.75 75.59 43.56
C GLY A 47 19.22 74.18 43.28
N ALA A 48 19.25 73.28 44.27
CA ALA A 48 18.72 71.92 44.13
C ALA A 48 17.21 71.91 43.87
N ARG A 49 16.44 72.80 44.51
CA ARG A 49 14.99 72.95 44.24
C ARG A 49 14.72 73.46 42.83
N GLN A 50 15.51 74.42 42.35
CA GLN A 50 15.38 74.97 41.00
C GLN A 50 15.71 73.92 39.93
N GLU A 51 16.81 73.18 40.10
CA GLU A 51 17.19 72.09 39.20
C GLU A 51 16.13 70.98 39.17
N LEU A 52 15.60 70.59 40.32
CA LEU A 52 14.53 69.58 40.39
C LEU A 52 13.23 70.08 39.73
N ALA A 53 12.88 71.35 39.90
CA ALA A 53 11.73 71.94 39.22
C ALA A 53 11.92 71.95 37.70
N HIS A 54 13.12 72.32 37.24
CA HIS A 54 13.48 72.32 35.83
C HIS A 54 13.46 70.91 35.23
N ALA A 55 14.08 69.93 35.90
CA ALA A 55 14.07 68.54 35.47
C ALA A 55 12.64 67.97 35.40
N LYS A 56 11.75 68.31 36.36
CA LYS A 56 10.34 67.91 36.31
C LYS A 56 9.60 68.54 35.13
N GLN A 57 9.84 69.82 34.86
CA GLN A 57 9.23 70.51 33.72
C GLN A 57 9.69 69.89 32.39
N GLN A 58 10.98 69.63 32.23
CA GLN A 58 11.54 68.96 31.05
C GLN A 58 10.97 67.54 30.87
N THR A 59 10.92 66.75 31.95
CA THR A 59 10.34 65.39 31.91
C THR A 59 8.87 65.43 31.49
N SER A 60 8.10 66.39 31.99
CA SER A 60 6.70 66.57 31.60
C SER A 60 6.55 66.93 30.12
N ALA A 61 7.47 67.74 29.58
CA ALA A 61 7.49 68.08 28.16
C ALA A 61 7.79 66.84 27.29
N TRP A 62 8.83 66.07 27.63
CA TRP A 62 9.18 64.83 26.92
C TRP A 62 8.09 63.78 26.99
N LEU A 63 7.42 63.60 28.14
CA LEU A 63 6.29 62.67 28.24
C LEU A 63 5.11 63.09 27.38
N SER A 64 4.88 64.40 27.23
CA SER A 64 3.82 64.93 26.36
C SER A 64 4.15 64.69 24.89
N GLU A 65 5.40 64.92 24.49
CA GLU A 65 5.91 64.63 23.15
C GLU A 65 5.84 63.13 22.83
N LEU A 66 6.31 62.27 23.74
CA LEU A 66 6.28 60.81 23.56
C LEU A 66 4.84 60.28 23.44
N LYS A 67 3.89 60.83 24.21
CA LYS A 67 2.47 60.47 24.07
C LYS A 67 1.90 60.87 22.72
N LEU A 68 2.29 62.05 22.21
CA LEU A 68 1.85 62.52 20.90
C LEU A 68 2.40 61.62 19.78
N ASP A 69 3.70 61.30 19.82
CA ASP A 69 4.33 60.42 18.83
C ASP A 69 3.74 59.01 18.88
N ALA A 70 3.56 58.43 20.07
CA ALA A 70 2.92 57.12 20.21
C ALA A 70 1.49 57.11 19.66
N ALA A 71 0.70 58.15 19.93
CA ALA A 71 -0.65 58.27 19.41
C ALA A 71 -0.67 58.38 17.87
N TYR A 72 0.27 59.13 17.30
CA TYR A 72 0.44 59.25 15.86
C TYR A 72 0.83 57.91 15.22
N GLN A 73 1.84 57.23 15.76
CA GLN A 73 2.29 55.93 15.27
C GLN A 73 1.20 54.86 15.33
N LEU A 74 0.45 54.81 16.44
CA LEU A 74 -0.69 53.90 16.57
C LEU A 74 -1.77 54.17 15.54
N ARG A 75 -2.05 55.45 15.24
CA ARG A 75 -3.01 55.81 14.21
C ARG A 75 -2.54 55.39 12.81
N VAL A 76 -1.27 55.67 12.47
CA VAL A 76 -0.69 55.27 11.18
C VAL A 76 -0.69 53.74 11.02
N ALA A 77 -0.33 53.02 12.09
CA ALA A 77 -0.38 51.56 12.11
C ALA A 77 -1.80 51.04 11.90
N ALA A 78 -2.79 51.59 12.63
CA ALA A 78 -4.19 51.20 12.49
C ALA A 78 -4.73 51.47 11.08
N GLU A 79 -4.44 52.62 10.49
CA GLU A 79 -4.83 52.95 9.11
C GLU A 79 -4.17 51.99 8.10
N THR A 80 -2.91 51.64 8.31
CA THR A 80 -2.18 50.70 7.45
C THR A 80 -2.75 49.28 7.56
N SER A 81 -3.00 48.79 8.77
CA SER A 81 -3.63 47.48 8.99
C SER A 81 -5.04 47.41 8.39
N GLN A 82 -5.82 48.49 8.49
CA GLN A 82 -7.15 48.53 7.89
C GLN A 82 -7.11 48.42 6.36
N ARG A 83 -6.15 49.09 5.72
CA ARG A 83 -5.94 48.98 4.26
C ARG A 83 -5.55 47.54 3.88
N GLN A 84 -4.57 46.96 4.58
CA GLN A 84 -4.13 45.59 4.33
C GLN A 84 -5.27 44.56 4.51
N LEU A 85 -6.11 44.72 5.53
CA LEU A 85 -7.28 43.85 5.71
C LEU A 85 -8.28 43.96 4.56
N THR A 86 -8.49 45.18 4.06
CA THR A 86 -9.38 45.43 2.92
C THR A 86 -8.80 44.80 1.65
N ASP A 87 -7.50 44.92 1.41
CA ASP A 87 -6.82 44.31 0.28
C ASP A 87 -6.88 42.77 0.32
N VAL A 88 -6.64 42.18 1.51
CA VAL A 88 -6.77 40.73 1.71
C VAL A 88 -8.20 40.25 1.47
N GLN A 89 -9.20 41.01 1.94
CA GLN A 89 -10.61 40.69 1.68
C GLN A 89 -10.95 40.72 0.19
N HIS A 90 -10.49 41.74 -0.54
CA HIS A 90 -10.69 41.83 -1.98
C HIS A 90 -10.00 40.69 -2.74
N LEU A 91 -8.76 40.37 -2.40
CA LEU A 91 -8.04 39.26 -3.02
C LEU A 91 -8.75 37.92 -2.76
N ALA A 92 -9.20 37.69 -1.53
CA ALA A 92 -9.92 36.48 -1.16
C ALA A 92 -11.26 36.36 -1.92
N GLN A 93 -12.01 37.46 -2.06
CA GLN A 93 -13.24 37.48 -2.86
C GLN A 93 -12.97 37.20 -4.33
N GLN A 94 -11.92 37.79 -4.90
CA GLN A 94 -11.52 37.53 -6.28
C GLN A 94 -11.14 36.06 -6.51
N GLN A 95 -10.34 35.48 -5.61
CA GLN A 95 -9.96 34.07 -5.67
C GLN A 95 -11.18 33.15 -5.54
N LEU A 96 -12.11 33.47 -4.64
CA LEU A 96 -13.34 32.72 -4.49
C LEU A 96 -14.20 32.79 -5.76
N HIS A 97 -14.35 33.96 -6.37
CA HIS A 97 -15.08 34.10 -7.63
C HIS A 97 -14.41 33.37 -8.79
N GLN A 98 -13.07 33.37 -8.83
CA GLN A 98 -12.33 32.60 -9.82
C GLN A 98 -12.59 31.10 -9.64
N ALA A 99 -12.44 30.59 -8.41
CA ALA A 99 -12.72 29.19 -8.10
C ALA A 99 -14.18 28.80 -8.40
N GLN A 100 -15.14 29.68 -8.09
CA GLN A 100 -16.56 29.47 -8.40
C GLN A 100 -16.84 29.34 -9.90
N ARG A 101 -16.02 29.93 -10.77
CA ARG A 101 -16.15 29.80 -12.23
C ARG A 101 -15.40 28.58 -12.76
N ASP A 102 -14.19 28.35 -12.27
CA ASP A 102 -13.29 27.33 -12.82
C ASP A 102 -13.70 25.92 -12.39
N VAL A 103 -14.11 25.73 -11.14
CA VAL A 103 -14.47 24.39 -10.63
C VAL A 103 -15.61 23.75 -11.43
N PRO A 104 -16.74 24.44 -11.72
CA PRO A 104 -17.78 23.87 -12.56
C PRO A 104 -17.31 23.56 -13.99
N ALA A 105 -16.43 24.38 -14.57
CA ALA A 105 -15.89 24.13 -15.90
C ALA A 105 -15.04 22.85 -15.93
N LEU A 106 -14.12 22.69 -14.97
CA LEU A 106 -13.30 21.48 -14.82
C LEU A 106 -14.15 20.24 -14.54
N MET A 107 -15.20 20.35 -13.71
CA MET A 107 -16.11 19.23 -13.45
C MET A 107 -16.90 18.81 -14.68
N ASN A 108 -17.28 19.77 -15.53
CA ASN A 108 -17.94 19.47 -16.80
C ASN A 108 -16.98 18.78 -17.78
N GLU A 109 -15.72 19.19 -17.84
CA GLU A 109 -14.68 18.56 -18.64
C GLU A 109 -14.43 17.11 -18.19
N ILE A 110 -14.21 16.88 -16.88
CA ILE A 110 -14.05 15.54 -16.30
C ILE A 110 -15.26 14.65 -16.64
N ARG A 111 -16.48 15.19 -16.53
CA ARG A 111 -17.69 14.44 -16.85
C ARG A 111 -17.77 14.09 -18.33
N ALA A 112 -17.39 15.00 -19.22
CA ALA A 112 -17.36 14.77 -20.66
C ALA A 112 -16.35 13.68 -21.03
N GLU A 113 -15.12 13.78 -20.50
CA GLU A 113 -14.05 12.81 -20.72
C GLU A 113 -14.43 11.42 -20.19
N ALA A 114 -14.95 11.34 -18.95
CA ALA A 114 -15.40 10.09 -18.37
C ALA A 114 -16.53 9.44 -19.19
N SER A 115 -17.48 10.25 -19.69
CA SER A 115 -18.57 9.75 -20.54
C SER A 115 -18.07 9.25 -21.89
N GLN A 116 -17.09 9.94 -22.48
CA GLN A 116 -16.46 9.52 -23.73
C GLN A 116 -15.66 8.22 -23.54
N SER A 117 -14.85 8.13 -22.48
CA SER A 117 -14.10 6.92 -22.13
C SER A 117 -15.02 5.73 -21.92
N LEU A 118 -16.13 5.92 -21.18
CA LEU A 118 -17.13 4.88 -20.96
C LEU A 118 -17.78 4.42 -22.27
N ARG A 119 -18.15 5.34 -23.16
CA ARG A 119 -18.71 4.98 -24.48
C ARG A 119 -17.72 4.19 -25.32
N THR A 120 -16.45 4.61 -25.35
CA THR A 120 -15.40 3.89 -26.06
C THR A 120 -15.23 2.48 -25.48
N ALA A 121 -15.16 2.35 -24.15
CA ALA A 121 -15.07 1.06 -23.48
C ALA A 121 -16.28 0.15 -23.77
N GLN A 122 -17.49 0.71 -23.81
CA GLN A 122 -18.70 -0.03 -24.17
C GLN A 122 -18.66 -0.54 -25.62
N VAL A 123 -18.21 0.30 -26.57
CA VAL A 123 -18.07 -0.10 -27.98
C VAL A 123 -17.04 -1.22 -28.12
N LEU A 124 -15.87 -1.08 -27.48
CA LEU A 124 -14.83 -2.11 -27.49
C LEU A 124 -15.32 -3.41 -26.86
N SER A 125 -15.93 -3.35 -25.68
CA SER A 125 -16.46 -4.54 -25.00
C SER A 125 -17.52 -5.25 -25.82
N THR A 126 -18.40 -4.51 -26.51
CA THR A 126 -19.41 -5.08 -27.40
C THR A 126 -18.77 -5.76 -28.62
N ALA A 127 -17.72 -5.16 -29.19
CA ALA A 127 -16.99 -5.74 -30.32
C ALA A 127 -16.26 -7.03 -29.92
N GLU A 128 -15.56 -7.03 -28.78
CA GLU A 128 -14.89 -8.21 -28.22
C GLU A 128 -15.88 -9.33 -27.92
N TRP A 129 -17.04 -9.01 -27.33
CA TRP A 129 -18.09 -10.00 -27.09
C TRP A 129 -18.58 -10.64 -28.39
N ARG A 130 -18.82 -9.85 -29.43
CA ARG A 130 -19.22 -10.37 -30.76
C ARG A 130 -18.14 -11.28 -31.34
N TYR A 131 -16.89 -10.86 -31.29
CA TYR A 131 -15.76 -11.65 -31.77
C TYR A 131 -15.66 -13.00 -31.05
N VAL A 132 -15.74 -13.01 -29.71
CA VAL A 132 -15.72 -14.24 -28.92
C VAL A 132 -16.92 -15.13 -29.26
N SER A 133 -18.12 -14.56 -29.36
CA SER A 133 -19.33 -15.32 -29.71
C SER A 133 -19.25 -15.97 -31.09
N GLU A 134 -18.78 -15.24 -32.11
CA GLU A 134 -18.60 -15.75 -33.47
C GLU A 134 -17.51 -16.84 -33.51
N ARG A 135 -16.42 -16.64 -32.76
CA ARG A 135 -15.33 -17.61 -32.64
C ARG A 135 -15.81 -18.91 -32.00
N VAL A 136 -16.51 -18.83 -30.87
CA VAL A 136 -17.06 -19.99 -30.16
C VAL A 136 -18.07 -20.74 -31.04
N SER A 137 -18.94 -20.03 -31.76
CA SER A 137 -19.89 -20.66 -32.69
C SER A 137 -19.15 -21.42 -33.81
N THR A 138 -18.07 -20.85 -34.34
CA THR A 138 -17.29 -21.48 -35.41
C THR A 138 -16.55 -22.71 -34.89
N ASP A 139 -15.90 -22.59 -33.73
CA ASP A 139 -15.18 -23.69 -33.09
C ASP A 139 -16.16 -24.83 -32.71
N LEU A 140 -17.37 -24.52 -32.24
CA LEU A 140 -18.39 -25.51 -31.91
C LEU A 140 -18.83 -26.30 -33.16
N ARG A 141 -19.05 -25.64 -34.29
CA ARG A 141 -19.38 -26.32 -35.57
C ARG A 141 -18.24 -27.24 -36.00
N GLN A 142 -17.00 -26.76 -35.98
CA GLN A 142 -15.83 -27.60 -36.31
C GLN A 142 -15.72 -28.82 -35.39
N ARG A 143 -15.96 -28.65 -34.08
CA ARG A 143 -15.94 -29.77 -33.13
C ARG A 143 -17.05 -30.75 -33.38
N GLN A 144 -18.26 -30.29 -33.70
CA GLN A 144 -19.39 -31.15 -34.03
C GLN A 144 -19.13 -31.96 -35.30
N GLU A 145 -18.56 -31.36 -36.34
CA GLU A 145 -18.15 -32.07 -37.55
C GLU A 145 -17.07 -33.12 -37.25
N ALA A 146 -16.06 -32.78 -36.46
CA ALA A 146 -15.00 -33.71 -36.07
C ALA A 146 -15.54 -34.90 -35.27
N VAL A 147 -16.48 -34.66 -34.34
CA VAL A 147 -17.17 -35.70 -33.58
C VAL A 147 -17.97 -36.61 -34.51
N THR A 148 -18.74 -36.03 -35.44
CA THR A 148 -19.54 -36.79 -36.42
C THR A 148 -18.64 -37.71 -37.27
N ARG A 149 -17.54 -37.18 -37.81
CA ARG A 149 -16.55 -37.97 -38.58
C ARG A 149 -15.94 -39.09 -37.74
N THR A 150 -15.65 -38.82 -36.46
CA THR A 150 -15.11 -39.84 -35.54
C THR A 150 -16.11 -40.96 -35.30
N PHE A 151 -17.41 -40.64 -35.15
CA PHE A 151 -18.46 -41.66 -35.03
C PHE A 151 -18.64 -42.48 -36.31
N ASP A 152 -18.61 -41.84 -37.48
CA ASP A 152 -18.68 -42.53 -38.76
C ASP A 152 -17.50 -43.51 -38.94
N ASP A 153 -16.29 -43.08 -38.56
CA ASP A 153 -15.09 -43.90 -38.58
C ASP A 153 -15.18 -45.08 -37.61
N ILE A 154 -15.66 -44.86 -36.37
CA ILE A 154 -15.89 -45.93 -35.40
C ILE A 154 -16.91 -46.92 -35.94
N GLY A 155 -18.01 -46.45 -36.52
CA GLY A 155 -19.05 -47.31 -37.11
C GLY A 155 -18.54 -48.11 -38.31
N ALA A 156 -17.68 -47.53 -39.14
CA ALA A 156 -17.05 -48.22 -40.27
C ALA A 156 -16.03 -49.28 -39.79
N ARG A 157 -15.24 -48.97 -38.75
CA ARG A 157 -14.28 -49.91 -38.15
C ARG A 157 -15.00 -51.07 -37.47
N ALA A 158 -16.04 -50.80 -36.68
CA ALA A 158 -16.83 -51.84 -36.00
C ALA A 158 -17.47 -52.82 -37.00
N ARG A 159 -18.03 -52.32 -38.11
CA ARG A 159 -18.59 -53.17 -39.18
C ARG A 159 -17.53 -54.04 -39.85
N ARG A 160 -16.35 -53.47 -40.14
CA ARG A 160 -15.21 -54.23 -40.69
C ARG A 160 -14.76 -55.32 -39.72
N THR A 161 -14.52 -54.98 -38.45
CA THR A 161 -14.13 -55.95 -37.42
C THR A 161 -15.16 -57.07 -37.26
N LEU A 162 -16.47 -56.77 -37.31
CA LEU A 162 -17.51 -57.78 -37.24
C LEU A 162 -17.51 -58.71 -38.48
N SER A 163 -17.33 -58.14 -39.68
CA SER A 163 -17.22 -58.90 -40.92
C SER A 163 -16.01 -59.84 -40.91
N ASP A 164 -14.86 -59.33 -40.47
CA ASP A 164 -13.62 -60.10 -40.35
C ASP A 164 -13.79 -61.23 -39.32
N ALA A 165 -14.37 -60.93 -38.15
CA ALA A 165 -14.67 -61.92 -37.12
C ALA A 165 -15.64 -63.00 -37.61
N SER A 166 -16.70 -62.62 -38.34
CA SER A 166 -17.65 -63.55 -38.94
C SER A 166 -16.99 -64.46 -39.98
N THR A 167 -16.15 -63.89 -40.85
CA THR A 167 -15.41 -64.65 -41.87
C THR A 167 -14.45 -65.65 -41.22
N ASN A 168 -13.74 -65.22 -40.17
CA ASN A 168 -12.84 -66.08 -39.39
C ASN A 168 -13.61 -67.18 -38.66
N ALA A 169 -14.75 -66.87 -38.04
CA ALA A 169 -15.60 -67.85 -37.38
C ALA A 169 -16.13 -68.90 -38.39
N GLN A 170 -16.54 -68.49 -39.58
CA GLN A 170 -16.96 -69.41 -40.65
C GLN A 170 -15.80 -70.26 -41.18
N ALA A 171 -14.58 -69.70 -41.28
CA ALA A 171 -13.39 -70.45 -41.65
C ALA A 171 -13.08 -71.55 -40.62
N LEU A 172 -13.09 -71.19 -39.32
CA LEU A 172 -12.92 -72.14 -38.22
C LEU A 172 -14.02 -73.21 -38.21
N MET A 173 -15.29 -72.84 -38.39
CA MET A 173 -16.39 -73.81 -38.48
C MET A 173 -16.21 -74.77 -39.66
N ARG A 174 -15.75 -74.29 -40.83
CA ARG A 174 -15.44 -75.15 -41.98
C ARG A 174 -14.25 -76.05 -41.74
N GLU A 175 -13.25 -75.58 -41.01
CA GLU A 175 -12.11 -76.40 -40.59
C GLU A 175 -12.57 -77.53 -39.65
N ILE A 176 -13.35 -77.20 -38.62
CA ILE A 176 -13.91 -78.17 -37.66
C ILE A 176 -14.81 -79.19 -38.37
N ALA A 177 -15.78 -78.74 -39.16
CA ALA A 177 -16.67 -79.63 -39.91
C ALA A 177 -15.91 -80.46 -40.95
N GLY A 178 -14.88 -79.87 -41.56
CA GLY A 178 -13.99 -80.52 -42.50
C GLY A 178 -12.98 -81.48 -41.86
N GLN A 179 -12.91 -81.55 -40.54
CA GLN A 179 -12.07 -82.49 -39.78
C GLN A 179 -12.91 -83.57 -39.07
N GLY A 180 -14.20 -83.71 -39.44
CA GLY A 180 -15.08 -84.72 -38.87
C GLY A 180 -14.61 -86.17 -39.13
N PRO A 181 -15.01 -87.15 -38.28
CA PRO A 181 -14.62 -88.56 -38.39
C PRO A 181 -14.84 -89.12 -39.79
N GLU A 182 -15.93 -88.75 -40.45
CA GLU A 182 -16.28 -89.19 -41.80
C GLU A 182 -15.24 -88.83 -42.87
N LYS A 183 -14.63 -87.64 -42.79
CA LYS A 183 -13.61 -87.22 -43.77
C LYS A 183 -12.27 -87.92 -43.53
N THR A 184 -11.96 -88.21 -42.26
CA THR A 184 -10.82 -89.05 -41.86
C THR A 184 -11.04 -90.49 -42.34
N LEU A 185 -12.25 -91.03 -42.22
CA LEU A 185 -12.64 -92.33 -42.79
C LEU A 185 -12.54 -92.36 -44.33
N HIS A 186 -12.99 -91.31 -45.01
CA HIS A 186 -12.88 -91.18 -46.47
C HIS A 186 -11.44 -91.11 -46.98
N ARG A 187 -10.50 -90.61 -46.16
CA ARG A 187 -9.07 -90.57 -46.48
C ARG A 187 -8.35 -91.91 -46.26
N GLY A 188 -9.07 -92.97 -45.92
CA GLY A 188 -8.54 -94.33 -45.78
C GLY A 188 -8.05 -94.68 -44.38
N PHE A 189 -8.31 -93.82 -43.39
CA PHE A 189 -8.12 -94.17 -41.99
C PHE A 189 -9.35 -94.94 -41.48
N ALA A 190 -9.17 -95.76 -40.47
CA ALA A 190 -10.27 -96.46 -39.80
C ALA A 190 -10.35 -95.97 -38.35
N LEU A 191 -11.56 -95.85 -37.82
CA LEU A 191 -11.76 -95.54 -36.41
C LEU A 191 -11.98 -96.84 -35.66
N VAL A 192 -11.14 -97.08 -34.66
CA VAL A 192 -11.28 -98.25 -33.79
C VAL A 192 -12.06 -97.85 -32.56
N ARG A 193 -13.12 -98.59 -32.25
CA ARG A 193 -13.99 -98.36 -31.09
C ARG A 193 -14.02 -99.57 -30.17
N ASP A 194 -14.15 -99.29 -28.88
CA ASP A 194 -14.38 -100.28 -27.83
C ASP A 194 -15.82 -100.81 -27.86
N ALA A 195 -16.14 -101.80 -27.01
CA ALA A 195 -17.48 -102.37 -26.93
C ALA A 195 -18.57 -101.36 -26.48
N THR A 196 -18.18 -100.19 -25.96
CA THR A 196 -19.08 -99.10 -25.56
C THR A 196 -19.22 -98.01 -26.62
N GLY A 197 -18.55 -98.17 -27.77
CA GLY A 197 -18.59 -97.22 -28.88
C GLY A 197 -17.63 -96.02 -28.73
N ARG A 198 -16.72 -96.01 -27.75
CA ARG A 198 -15.70 -94.95 -27.60
C ARG A 198 -14.49 -95.24 -28.46
N VAL A 199 -13.87 -94.19 -28.99
CA VAL A 199 -12.69 -94.31 -29.86
C VAL A 199 -11.47 -94.73 -29.05
N ILE A 200 -10.80 -95.80 -29.47
CA ILE A 200 -9.54 -96.27 -28.93
C ILE A 200 -8.41 -95.50 -29.60
N THR A 201 -7.73 -94.62 -28.85
CA THR A 201 -6.65 -93.77 -29.36
C THR A 201 -5.25 -94.26 -28.98
N SER A 202 -5.12 -95.40 -28.29
CA SER A 202 -3.84 -95.98 -27.86
C SER A 202 -3.76 -97.47 -28.23
N ALA A 203 -2.57 -97.91 -28.66
CA ALA A 203 -2.29 -99.31 -28.99
C ALA A 203 -2.25 -100.25 -27.76
N THR A 204 -2.27 -99.70 -26.54
CA THR A 204 -2.25 -100.44 -25.27
C THR A 204 -3.64 -100.76 -24.72
N ALA A 205 -4.72 -100.48 -25.47
CA ALA A 205 -6.07 -100.79 -25.04
C ALA A 205 -6.25 -102.31 -24.89
N LEU A 206 -6.77 -102.73 -23.73
CA LEU A 206 -6.93 -104.13 -23.33
C LEU A 206 -8.23 -104.78 -23.86
N ASP A 207 -9.01 -104.05 -24.66
CA ASP A 207 -10.32 -104.53 -25.09
C ASP A 207 -10.19 -105.57 -26.19
N THR A 208 -10.78 -106.75 -25.97
CA THR A 208 -10.54 -107.91 -26.85
C THR A 208 -11.39 -107.84 -28.11
N HIS A 209 -12.60 -107.26 -28.00
CA HIS A 209 -13.54 -107.09 -29.10
C HIS A 209 -13.61 -105.62 -29.48
N ILE A 210 -13.17 -105.30 -30.69
CA ILE A 210 -13.18 -103.94 -31.22
C ILE A 210 -14.09 -103.85 -32.44
N THR A 211 -14.68 -102.68 -32.63
CA THR A 211 -15.40 -102.34 -33.86
C THR A 211 -14.54 -101.38 -34.65
N ILE A 212 -14.22 -101.75 -35.88
CA ILE A 212 -13.47 -100.91 -36.81
C ILE A 212 -14.46 -100.28 -37.77
N ASP A 213 -14.62 -98.97 -37.66
CA ASP A 213 -15.43 -98.16 -38.56
C ASP A 213 -14.59 -97.82 -39.78
N PHE A 214 -15.11 -98.18 -40.96
CA PHE A 214 -14.62 -97.76 -42.26
C PHE A 214 -15.62 -96.80 -42.90
N ARG A 215 -15.24 -96.20 -44.02
CA ARG A 215 -16.12 -95.27 -44.77
C ARG A 215 -17.45 -95.89 -45.21
N ASP A 216 -17.48 -97.20 -45.44
CA ASP A 216 -18.55 -97.94 -46.10
C ASP A 216 -19.24 -98.95 -45.17
N GLY A 217 -18.86 -98.98 -43.89
CA GLY A 217 -19.48 -99.84 -42.90
C GLY A 217 -18.58 -100.12 -41.72
N GLN A 218 -19.10 -100.93 -40.80
CA GLN A 218 -18.39 -101.34 -39.59
C GLN A 218 -18.02 -102.81 -39.69
N ARG A 219 -16.86 -103.18 -39.16
CA ARG A 219 -16.46 -104.58 -39.00
C ARG A 219 -16.01 -104.85 -37.58
N ALA A 220 -16.52 -105.94 -37.01
CA ALA A 220 -16.00 -106.46 -35.76
C ALA A 220 -14.63 -107.12 -36.01
N ALA A 221 -13.68 -106.85 -35.14
CA ALA A 221 -12.38 -107.49 -35.13
C ALA A 221 -12.00 -107.84 -33.69
N GLU A 222 -11.19 -108.89 -33.53
CA GLU A 222 -10.68 -109.30 -32.23
C GLU A 222 -9.19 -108.96 -32.18
N LEU A 223 -8.78 -108.20 -31.16
CA LEU A 223 -7.37 -107.88 -30.97
C LEU A 223 -6.66 -109.12 -30.45
N LYS A 224 -5.90 -109.79 -31.32
CA LYS A 224 -4.96 -110.84 -30.90
C LYS A 224 -3.85 -110.17 -30.10
N GLY A 225 -3.92 -110.34 -28.78
CA GLY A 225 -2.92 -109.84 -27.85
C GLY A 225 -1.51 -110.21 -28.32
N ARG A 226 -0.67 -109.20 -28.49
CA ARG A 226 0.74 -109.38 -28.83
C ARG A 226 1.45 -109.98 -27.62
N ALA A 227 1.87 -111.23 -27.72
CA ALA A 227 2.99 -111.74 -26.94
C ALA A 227 4.27 -111.12 -27.54
N GLN A 228 4.78 -110.08 -26.88
CA GLN A 228 6.05 -109.37 -27.11
C GLN A 228 6.15 -108.50 -28.39
#